data_AF-A0A7K4NGV5-F1
#
_entry.id   AF-A0A7K4NGV5-F1
#
_cell.length_a   1.000
_cell.length_b   1.000
_cell.length_c   1.000
_cell.angle_alpha   90.00
_cell.angle_beta   90.00
_cell.angle_gamma   90.00
#
_symmetry.space_group_name_H-M   'P 1'
#
loop_
_entity.id
_entity.type
_entity.pdbx_description
1 polymer ?
#
loop_
_entity_poly.entity_id
_entity_poly.type
_entity_poly.pdbx_seq_one_letter_code
_entity_poly.pdbx_strand_id
1 'polypeptide(L)'
;GNNSRPLIIVETMSDTMYLNAFDKFLQDPNISMNPLNVVPAYAKNSVLPLSIFHHNHGYNTFVLLDNDYESKQIAEQLKNNKFSETQIIFFERDGNLLESMEDYMVTEDYLYAVNQTYEIKLRREGFTNLTKEEVLIHGKNGIIENLKAVWNEHSDDDWGEFEREEVCRYISGKIASGDASFLTEKTRDRVRTLYRLIAERIRQYQRTTPTEQFSNE
;
A
#
# COMPACT_ATOMS: atom_id res chain seq x y z
N GLY A 1 8.26 9.06 -27.10
CA GLY A 1 6.80 9.28 -26.97
C GLY A 1 6.54 9.77 -25.57
N ASN A 2 6.01 10.98 -25.41
CA ASN A 2 5.75 11.54 -24.09
C ASN A 2 4.60 10.77 -23.45
N ASN A 3 4.93 9.88 -22.51
CA ASN A 3 3.95 9.11 -21.77
C ASN A 3 3.27 10.07 -20.78
N SER A 4 2.12 10.61 -21.16
CA SER A 4 1.37 11.62 -20.40
C SER A 4 0.68 11.06 -19.14
N ARG A 5 0.75 9.75 -18.92
CA ARG A 5 0.15 9.08 -17.77
C ARG A 5 1.12 9.04 -16.58
N PRO A 6 0.68 9.45 -15.38
CA PRO A 6 1.46 9.31 -14.16
C PRO A 6 1.89 7.86 -13.93
N LEU A 7 3.15 7.66 -13.53
CA LEU A 7 3.69 6.38 -13.09
C LEU A 7 3.78 6.39 -11.56
N ILE A 8 3.35 5.31 -10.92
CA ILE A 8 3.31 5.19 -9.47
C ILE A 8 4.27 4.06 -9.06
N ILE A 9 5.39 4.42 -8.44
CA ILE A 9 6.30 3.46 -7.82
C ILE A 9 5.77 3.13 -6.41
N VAL A 10 5.72 1.86 -6.07
CA VAL A 10 5.35 1.38 -4.73
C VAL A 10 6.42 0.45 -4.18
N GLU A 11 6.51 0.33 -2.85
CA GLU A 11 7.62 -0.34 -2.19
C GLU A 11 7.63 -1.85 -2.40
N THR A 12 6.45 -2.48 -2.32
CA THR A 12 6.35 -3.95 -2.35
C THR A 12 5.32 -4.48 -3.34
N MET A 13 5.38 -5.79 -3.58
CA MET A 13 4.39 -6.47 -4.41
C MET A 13 2.98 -6.38 -3.80
N SER A 14 2.86 -6.48 -2.46
CA SER A 14 1.57 -6.34 -1.76
C SER A 14 0.89 -5.01 -2.07
N ASP A 15 1.63 -3.90 -2.10
CA ASP A 15 1.06 -2.59 -2.41
C ASP A 15 0.48 -2.57 -3.82
N THR A 16 1.21 -3.11 -4.80
CA THR A 16 0.72 -3.23 -6.17
C THR A 16 -0.52 -4.11 -6.26
N MET A 17 -0.52 -5.25 -5.56
CA MET A 17 -1.65 -6.17 -5.52
C MET A 17 -2.89 -5.52 -4.91
N TYR A 18 -2.75 -4.85 -3.78
CA TYR A 18 -3.86 -4.16 -3.14
C TYR A 18 -4.37 -3.00 -3.99
N LEU A 19 -3.51 -2.18 -4.60
CA LEU A 19 -3.97 -1.11 -5.48
C LEU A 19 -4.72 -1.71 -6.69
N ASN A 20 -4.23 -2.78 -7.30
CA ASN A 20 -4.96 -3.40 -8.42
C ASN A 20 -6.27 -4.06 -7.99
N ALA A 21 -6.32 -4.68 -6.81
CA ALA A 21 -7.53 -5.29 -6.29
C ALA A 21 -8.56 -4.22 -5.91
N PHE A 22 -8.16 -3.21 -5.13
CA PHE A 22 -9.07 -2.20 -4.63
C PHE A 22 -9.61 -1.27 -5.72
N ASP A 23 -8.86 -1.03 -6.80
CA ASP A 23 -9.36 -0.32 -7.97
C ASP A 23 -10.62 -1.02 -8.54
N LYS A 24 -10.56 -2.36 -8.65
CA LYS A 24 -11.71 -3.20 -9.05
C LYS A 24 -12.80 -3.28 -8.00
N PHE A 25 -12.45 -3.24 -6.71
CA PHE A 25 -13.42 -3.25 -5.62
C PHE A 25 -14.23 -1.96 -5.53
N LEU A 26 -13.60 -0.81 -5.79
CA LEU A 26 -14.23 0.50 -5.71
C LEU A 26 -15.13 0.79 -6.92
N GLN A 27 -14.75 0.33 -8.11
CA GLN A 27 -15.47 0.57 -9.38
C GLN A 27 -15.80 2.06 -9.62
N ASP A 28 -14.98 2.98 -9.10
CA ASP A 28 -15.18 4.41 -9.24
C ASP A 28 -14.32 4.96 -10.40
N PRO A 29 -14.91 5.27 -11.57
CA PRO A 29 -14.17 5.70 -12.75
C PRO A 29 -13.49 7.06 -12.56
N ASN A 30 -13.89 7.86 -11.56
CA ASN A 30 -13.33 9.21 -11.36
C ASN A 30 -11.98 9.21 -10.62
N ILE A 31 -11.65 8.11 -9.96
CA ILE A 31 -10.44 7.97 -9.14
C ILE A 31 -9.62 6.73 -9.50
N SER A 32 -10.06 5.95 -10.49
CA SER A 32 -9.34 4.75 -10.94
C SER A 32 -7.94 5.09 -11.44
N MET A 33 -6.96 4.29 -11.03
CA MET A 33 -5.56 4.53 -11.38
C MET A 33 -5.08 3.80 -12.64
N ASN A 34 -5.91 2.89 -13.19
CA ASN A 34 -5.57 1.92 -14.22
C ASN A 34 -4.32 1.07 -13.85
N PRO A 35 -4.46 -0.26 -13.68
CA PRO A 35 -3.38 -1.14 -13.22
C PRO A 35 -2.04 -1.03 -13.95
N LEU A 36 -2.02 -0.57 -15.20
CA LEU A 36 -0.81 -0.46 -16.03
C LEU A 36 0.16 0.64 -15.60
N ASN A 37 -0.19 1.44 -14.59
CA ASN A 37 0.62 2.58 -14.14
C ASN A 37 1.27 2.39 -12.77
N VAL A 38 1.09 1.24 -12.12
CA VAL A 38 1.69 0.93 -10.82
C VAL A 38 2.87 -0.02 -11.02
N VAL A 39 4.04 0.34 -10.50
CA VAL A 39 5.27 -0.44 -10.62
C VAL A 39 5.79 -0.82 -9.22
N PRO A 40 5.81 -2.11 -8.88
CA PRO A 40 6.42 -2.57 -7.64
C PRO A 40 7.95 -2.48 -7.72
N ALA A 41 8.57 -1.94 -6.68
CA ALA A 41 10.01 -1.99 -6.50
C ALA A 41 10.51 -3.36 -6.02
N TYR A 42 9.60 -4.23 -5.57
CA TYR A 42 9.84 -5.56 -4.95
C TYR A 42 10.60 -5.53 -3.61
N ALA A 43 11.45 -4.53 -3.39
CA ALA A 43 12.14 -4.26 -2.14
C ALA A 43 12.30 -2.75 -1.94
N LYS A 44 12.25 -2.29 -0.68
CA LYS A 44 12.41 -0.85 -0.32
C LYS A 44 13.71 -0.25 -0.86
N ASN A 45 14.81 -0.99 -0.80
CA ASN A 45 16.11 -0.59 -1.39
C ASN A 45 16.07 -0.28 -2.89
N SER A 46 15.11 -0.86 -3.63
CA SER A 46 14.97 -0.64 -5.07
C SER A 46 14.11 0.57 -5.42
N VAL A 47 13.35 1.13 -4.45
CA VAL A 47 12.42 2.24 -4.68
C VAL A 47 13.16 3.47 -5.20
N LEU A 48 14.24 3.86 -4.53
CA LEU A 48 15.03 5.03 -4.90
C LEU A 48 15.62 4.94 -6.32
N PRO A 49 16.44 3.91 -6.66
CA PRO A 49 17.04 3.84 -7.99
C PRO A 49 15.98 3.71 -9.09
N LEU A 50 14.89 2.98 -8.86
CA LEU A 50 13.81 2.82 -9.84
C LEU A 50 13.04 4.13 -10.08
N SER A 51 12.77 4.87 -9.01
CA SER A 51 12.13 6.18 -9.09
C SER A 51 12.99 7.16 -9.87
N ILE A 52 14.29 7.26 -9.55
CA ILE A 52 15.24 8.12 -10.26
C ILE A 52 15.32 7.72 -11.74
N PHE A 53 15.36 6.42 -12.03
CA PHE A 53 15.37 5.93 -13.41
C PHE A 53 14.16 6.46 -14.19
N HIS A 54 12.93 6.22 -13.73
CA HIS A 54 11.74 6.68 -14.44
C HIS A 54 11.66 8.21 -14.54
N HIS A 55 11.99 8.91 -13.45
CA HIS A 55 12.00 10.37 -13.44
C HIS A 55 12.97 10.95 -14.48
N ASN A 56 14.20 10.45 -14.55
CA ASN A 56 15.21 10.93 -15.51
C ASN A 56 14.87 10.58 -16.96
N HIS A 57 14.02 9.59 -17.20
CA HIS A 57 13.52 9.25 -18.54
C HIS A 57 12.24 9.99 -18.93
N GLY A 58 11.88 11.04 -18.18
CA GLY A 58 10.76 11.93 -18.51
C GLY A 58 9.38 11.39 -18.13
N TYR A 59 9.30 10.33 -17.31
CA TYR A 59 8.03 9.87 -16.77
C TYR A 59 7.57 10.78 -15.63
N ASN A 60 6.27 11.10 -15.61
CA ASN A 60 5.63 11.79 -14.50
C ASN A 60 5.52 10.83 -13.30
N THR A 61 6.60 10.71 -12.55
CA THR A 61 6.81 9.66 -11.55
C THR A 61 6.38 10.14 -10.16
N PHE A 62 5.57 9.32 -9.48
CA PHE A 62 5.14 9.46 -8.09
C PHE A 62 5.60 8.23 -7.31
N VAL A 63 5.84 8.39 -6.03
CA VAL A 63 6.31 7.32 -5.14
C VAL A 63 5.38 7.24 -3.94
N LEU A 64 4.79 6.07 -3.69
CA LEU A 64 4.05 5.79 -2.46
C LEU A 64 4.97 5.08 -1.48
N LEU A 65 4.92 5.53 -0.23
CA LEU A 65 5.81 5.08 0.83
C LEU A 65 5.01 4.76 2.10
N ASP A 66 5.40 3.67 2.77
CA ASP A 66 5.06 3.41 4.17
C ASP A 66 5.58 4.55 5.08
N ASN A 67 5.15 4.59 6.33
CA ASN A 67 5.58 5.60 7.31
C ASN A 67 6.66 5.09 8.29
N ASP A 68 7.45 4.09 7.88
CA ASP A 68 8.55 3.60 8.68
C ASP A 68 9.84 4.44 8.52
N TYR A 69 10.90 4.05 9.23
CA TYR A 69 12.18 4.74 9.20
C TYR A 69 12.88 4.66 7.83
N GLU A 70 12.85 3.52 7.16
CA GLU A 70 13.51 3.29 5.87
C GLU A 70 12.83 4.11 4.78
N SER A 71 11.49 4.10 4.75
CA SER A 71 10.68 4.90 3.83
C SER A 71 10.92 6.41 3.99
N LYS A 72 11.09 6.89 5.24
CA LYS A 72 11.48 8.29 5.50
C LYS A 72 12.87 8.62 4.97
N GLN A 73 13.84 7.72 5.09
CA GLN A 73 15.17 7.91 4.50
C GLN A 73 15.11 7.95 2.97
N ILE A 74 14.31 7.07 2.36
CA ILE A 74 14.09 7.07 0.91
C ILE A 74 13.48 8.41 0.46
N ALA A 75 12.48 8.93 1.18
CA ALA A 75 11.87 10.21 0.87
C ALA A 75 12.87 11.38 0.88
N GLU A 76 13.76 11.45 1.87
CA GLU A 76 14.81 12.48 1.91
C GLU A 76 15.80 12.34 0.74
N GLN A 77 16.15 11.11 0.37
CA GLN A 77 16.99 10.86 -0.80
C GLN A 77 16.29 11.22 -2.11
N LEU A 78 14.98 10.98 -2.23
CA LEU A 78 14.19 11.40 -3.40
C LEU A 78 14.17 12.93 -3.54
N LYS A 79 13.98 13.68 -2.45
CA LYS A 79 14.05 15.15 -2.45
C LYS A 79 15.41 15.65 -2.95
N ASN A 80 16.50 15.03 -2.49
CA ASN A 80 17.85 15.34 -2.96
C ASN A 80 18.05 15.05 -4.46
N ASN A 81 17.21 14.19 -5.05
CA ASN A 81 17.17 13.84 -6.46
C ASN A 81 16.05 14.55 -7.24
N LYS A 82 15.65 15.75 -6.81
CA LYS A 82 14.73 16.67 -7.51
C LYS A 82 13.26 16.20 -7.58
N PHE A 83 12.87 15.23 -6.77
CA PHE A 83 11.44 14.96 -6.54
C PHE A 83 10.82 16.07 -5.69
N SER A 84 9.64 16.55 -6.08
CA SER A 84 8.88 17.47 -5.25
C SER A 84 8.16 16.73 -4.12
N GLU A 85 7.76 17.46 -3.07
CA GLU A 85 6.90 16.93 -1.99
C GLU A 85 5.55 16.43 -2.50
N THR A 86 5.06 16.94 -3.64
CA THR A 86 3.83 16.46 -4.26
C THR A 86 3.99 15.12 -4.98
N GLN A 87 5.22 14.74 -5.35
CA GLN A 87 5.52 13.44 -5.97
C GLN A 87 5.79 12.33 -4.96
N ILE A 88 6.14 12.68 -3.72
CA ILE A 88 6.40 11.74 -2.64
C ILE A 88 5.15 11.67 -1.76
N ILE A 89 4.47 10.53 -1.76
CA ILE A 89 3.17 10.34 -1.11
C ILE A 89 3.33 9.32 0.02
N PHE A 90 3.17 9.76 1.25
CA PHE A 90 3.00 8.85 2.38
C PHE A 90 1.55 8.41 2.51
N PHE A 91 1.32 7.20 3.01
CA PHE A 91 -0.01 6.78 3.40
C PHE A 91 -0.56 7.67 4.51
N GLU A 92 -1.78 8.17 4.32
CA GLU A 92 -2.41 9.15 5.20
C GLU A 92 -3.93 8.97 5.24
N ARG A 93 -4.50 9.14 6.43
CA ARG A 93 -5.95 9.25 6.63
C ARG A 93 -6.27 10.36 7.62
N ASP A 94 -7.16 11.26 7.21
CA ASP A 94 -7.66 12.37 8.03
C ASP A 94 -6.55 13.23 8.65
N GLY A 95 -5.49 13.54 7.89
CA GLY A 95 -4.34 14.32 8.38
C GLY A 95 -3.29 13.51 9.14
N ASN A 96 -3.53 12.22 9.40
CA ASN A 96 -2.62 11.36 10.16
C ASN A 96 -1.94 10.36 9.23
N LEU A 97 -0.61 10.27 9.33
CA LEU A 97 0.15 9.26 8.62
C LEU A 97 -0.20 7.86 9.12
N LEU A 98 -0.34 6.93 8.18
CA LEU A 98 -0.56 5.51 8.44
C LEU A 98 0.77 4.77 8.25
N GLU A 99 0.96 3.67 8.99
CA GLU A 99 2.20 2.89 8.87
C GLU A 99 2.30 2.24 7.49
N SER A 100 1.19 1.67 7.02
CA SER A 100 1.15 0.86 5.80
C SER A 100 -0.21 0.94 5.11
N MET A 101 -0.30 0.36 3.92
CA MET A 101 -1.54 0.29 3.17
C MET A 101 -2.64 -0.52 3.90
N GLU A 102 -2.25 -1.52 4.70
CA GLU A 102 -3.18 -2.35 5.45
C GLU A 102 -3.99 -1.57 6.49
N ASP A 103 -3.45 -0.44 6.97
CA ASP A 103 -4.11 0.42 7.96
C ASP A 103 -5.30 1.24 7.40
N TYR A 104 -5.50 1.22 6.08
CA TYR A 104 -6.74 1.69 5.47
C TYR A 104 -7.92 0.75 5.74
N MET A 105 -7.67 -0.53 5.98
CA MET A 105 -8.74 -1.48 6.28
C MET A 105 -9.24 -1.31 7.72
N VAL A 106 -10.50 -1.66 7.95
CA VAL A 106 -11.00 -1.85 9.31
C VAL A 106 -10.31 -3.08 9.90
N THR A 107 -9.90 -2.99 11.17
CA THR A 107 -9.12 -4.05 11.85
C THR A 107 -9.82 -5.39 11.74
N GLU A 108 -11.13 -5.42 12.00
CA GLU A 108 -11.97 -6.62 11.93
C GLU A 108 -11.99 -7.24 10.52
N ASP A 109 -12.07 -6.42 9.47
CA ASP A 109 -12.06 -6.88 8.07
C ASP A 109 -10.70 -7.51 7.70
N TYR A 110 -9.61 -6.90 8.16
CA TYR A 110 -8.27 -7.44 7.94
C TYR A 110 -8.06 -8.73 8.74
N LEU A 111 -8.47 -8.76 10.01
CA LEU A 111 -8.37 -9.95 10.85
C LEU A 111 -9.22 -11.11 10.35
N TYR A 112 -10.36 -10.84 9.71
CA TYR A 112 -11.10 -11.89 9.01
C TYR A 112 -10.20 -12.59 7.98
N ALA A 113 -9.48 -11.83 7.14
CA ALA A 113 -8.58 -12.39 6.14
C ALA A 113 -7.37 -13.10 6.77
N VAL A 114 -6.79 -12.54 7.84
CA VAL A 114 -5.70 -13.18 8.61
C VAL A 114 -6.16 -14.54 9.13
N ASN A 115 -7.31 -14.58 9.81
CA ASN A 115 -7.85 -15.80 10.40
C ASN A 115 -8.13 -16.86 9.34
N GLN A 116 -8.76 -16.49 8.21
CA GLN A 116 -9.00 -17.44 7.11
C GLN A 116 -7.71 -17.96 6.47
N THR A 117 -6.66 -17.14 6.39
CA THR A 117 -5.37 -17.54 5.84
C THR A 117 -4.65 -18.52 6.78
N TYR A 118 -4.57 -18.18 8.06
CA TYR A 118 -3.76 -18.92 9.02
C TYR A 118 -4.49 -20.10 9.68
N GLU A 119 -5.82 -20.14 9.68
CA GLU A 119 -6.60 -21.35 10.03
C GLU A 119 -6.25 -22.53 9.13
N ILE A 120 -5.87 -22.27 7.87
CA ILE A 120 -5.41 -23.30 6.94
C ILE A 120 -3.92 -23.56 7.12
N LYS A 121 -3.11 -22.50 7.16
CA LYS A 121 -1.64 -22.59 7.17
C LYS A 121 -1.10 -23.20 8.47
N LEU A 122 -1.70 -22.86 9.60
CA LEU A 122 -1.27 -23.24 10.95
C LEU A 122 -2.24 -24.22 11.61
N ARG A 123 -2.94 -25.03 10.80
CA ARG A 123 -3.95 -25.97 11.27
C ARG A 123 -3.38 -27.01 12.24
N ARG A 124 -2.12 -27.43 12.04
CA ARG A 124 -1.47 -28.47 12.86
C ARG A 124 -0.80 -27.89 14.11
N GLU A 125 -0.57 -26.59 14.08
CA GLU A 125 0.15 -25.77 15.05
C GLU A 125 -0.81 -25.12 16.06
N GLY A 126 -2.09 -25.51 16.03
CA GLY A 126 -3.08 -25.11 17.03
C GLY A 126 -3.58 -23.67 16.89
N PHE A 127 -3.47 -23.07 15.71
CA PHE A 127 -3.93 -21.69 15.48
C PHE A 127 -5.40 -21.51 15.85
N THR A 128 -5.67 -20.46 16.61
CA THR A 128 -7.01 -19.99 16.95
C THR A 128 -7.23 -18.59 16.38
N ASN A 129 -8.46 -18.33 15.96
CA ASN A 129 -8.82 -17.03 15.38
C ASN A 129 -8.49 -15.89 16.34
N LEU A 130 -7.70 -14.94 15.85
CA LEU A 130 -7.32 -13.73 16.55
C LEU A 130 -8.51 -12.77 16.63
N THR A 131 -8.69 -12.20 17.81
CA THR A 131 -9.61 -11.11 18.08
C THR A 131 -8.90 -9.77 17.93
N LYS A 132 -9.70 -8.70 17.80
CA LYS A 132 -9.17 -7.35 17.73
C LYS A 132 -8.45 -6.94 19.00
N GLU A 133 -8.99 -7.33 20.15
CA GLU A 133 -8.44 -6.99 21.46
C GLU A 133 -7.06 -7.61 21.66
N GLU A 134 -6.90 -8.88 21.28
CA GLU A 134 -5.62 -9.60 21.32
C GLU A 134 -4.55 -8.94 20.45
N VAL A 135 -4.93 -8.41 19.29
CA VAL A 135 -3.97 -7.77 18.38
C VAL A 135 -3.64 -6.34 18.81
N LEU A 136 -4.63 -5.57 19.24
CA LEU A 136 -4.41 -4.15 19.58
C LEU A 136 -3.72 -3.92 20.93
N ILE A 137 -3.68 -4.93 21.82
CA ILE A 137 -3.03 -4.80 23.13
C ILE A 137 -1.53 -4.51 23.05
N HIS A 138 -0.86 -4.91 21.97
CA HIS A 138 0.57 -4.67 21.79
C HIS A 138 0.92 -3.19 21.52
N GLY A 139 -0.07 -2.38 21.13
CA GLY A 139 0.10 -0.93 20.97
C GLY A 139 1.18 -0.51 19.97
N LYS A 140 1.49 -1.36 18.98
CA LYS A 140 2.46 -1.08 17.91
C LYS A 140 1.84 -0.17 16.84
N ASN A 141 2.71 0.44 16.04
CA ASN A 141 2.30 1.30 14.93
C ASN A 141 1.72 0.45 13.80
N GLY A 142 0.40 0.56 13.58
CA GLY A 142 -0.28 -0.15 12.50
C GLY A 142 -0.58 -1.63 12.79
N ILE A 143 -1.44 -2.22 11.96
CA ILE A 143 -1.94 -3.58 12.16
C ILE A 143 -0.85 -4.64 11.94
N ILE A 144 0.06 -4.40 11.00
CA ILE A 144 1.13 -5.33 10.65
C ILE A 144 2.11 -5.53 11.81
N GLU A 145 2.56 -4.45 12.45
CA GLU A 145 3.50 -4.54 13.56
C GLU A 145 2.85 -5.15 14.81
N ASN A 146 1.55 -4.92 15.01
CA ASN A 146 0.79 -5.61 16.05
C ASN A 146 0.72 -7.12 15.79
N LEU A 147 0.45 -7.54 14.55
CA LEU A 147 0.42 -8.97 14.20
C LEU A 147 1.79 -9.62 14.29
N LYS A 148 2.87 -8.95 13.88
CA LYS A 148 4.24 -9.45 14.11
C LYS A 148 4.52 -9.67 15.59
N ALA A 149 4.01 -8.80 16.47
CA ALA A 149 4.15 -8.98 17.92
C ALA A 149 3.42 -10.25 18.40
N VAL A 150 2.18 -10.49 17.95
CA VAL A 150 1.45 -11.74 18.21
C VAL A 150 2.27 -12.95 17.75
N TRP A 151 2.79 -12.93 16.52
CA TRP A 151 3.59 -14.05 15.99
C TRP A 151 4.86 -14.31 16.80
N ASN A 152 5.52 -13.26 17.29
CA ASN A 152 6.71 -13.41 18.13
C ASN A 152 6.41 -14.10 19.46
N GLU A 153 5.22 -13.89 20.03
CA GLU A 153 4.77 -14.57 21.25
C GLU A 153 4.50 -16.07 21.02
N HIS A 154 4.19 -16.44 19.78
CA HIS A 154 3.99 -17.83 19.33
C HIS A 154 5.22 -18.43 18.64
N SER A 155 6.42 -17.90 18.91
CA SER A 155 7.67 -18.41 18.33
C SER A 155 7.99 -19.85 18.75
N ASP A 156 7.54 -20.27 19.94
CA ASP A 156 7.68 -21.65 20.44
C ASP A 156 6.59 -22.61 19.91
N ASP A 157 5.55 -22.09 19.25
CA ASP A 157 4.42 -22.86 18.71
C ASP A 157 4.59 -23.22 17.22
N ASP A 158 5.80 -23.04 16.68
CA ASP A 158 6.15 -23.29 15.26
C ASP A 158 5.32 -22.47 14.26
N TRP A 159 4.79 -21.31 14.65
CA TRP A 159 4.02 -20.41 13.76
C TRP A 159 4.84 -19.79 12.63
N GLY A 160 6.17 -19.76 12.79
CA GLY A 160 7.09 -19.12 11.85
C GLY A 160 6.97 -17.60 11.88
N GLU A 161 7.06 -16.96 10.71
CA GLU A 161 6.93 -15.50 10.57
C GLU A 161 5.56 -15.09 10.03
N PHE A 162 5.08 -13.92 10.45
CA PHE A 162 3.87 -13.33 9.87
C PHE A 162 4.13 -12.84 8.45
N GLU A 163 3.59 -13.55 7.46
CA GLU A 163 3.70 -13.23 6.04
C GLU A 163 2.52 -12.38 5.57
N ARG A 164 2.69 -11.05 5.55
CA ARG A 164 1.65 -10.10 5.07
C ARG A 164 1.20 -10.35 3.63
N GLU A 165 2.10 -10.86 2.79
CA GLU A 165 1.80 -11.14 1.37
C GLU A 165 0.74 -12.22 1.19
N GLU A 166 0.70 -13.24 2.06
CA GLU A 166 -0.32 -14.30 1.98
C GLU A 166 -1.71 -13.73 2.25
N VAL A 167 -1.83 -12.84 3.24
CA VAL A 167 -3.08 -12.14 3.56
C VAL A 167 -3.47 -11.20 2.40
N CYS A 168 -2.50 -10.52 1.81
CA CYS A 168 -2.71 -9.69 0.62
C CYS A 168 -3.25 -10.52 -0.57
N ARG A 169 -2.68 -11.69 -0.84
CA ARG A 169 -3.17 -12.64 -1.87
C ARG A 169 -4.59 -13.11 -1.58
N TYR A 170 -4.90 -13.44 -0.33
CA TYR A 170 -6.25 -13.83 0.07
C TYR A 170 -7.26 -12.72 -0.24
N ILE A 171 -7.02 -11.50 0.26
CA ILE A 171 -7.92 -10.36 0.07
C ILE A 171 -8.07 -10.03 -1.43
N SER A 172 -6.95 -9.96 -2.15
CA SER A 172 -6.93 -9.64 -3.58
C SER A 172 -7.67 -10.71 -4.40
N GLY A 173 -7.50 -11.98 -4.05
CA GLY A 173 -8.20 -13.11 -4.67
C GLY A 173 -9.71 -13.04 -4.43
N LYS A 174 -10.14 -12.75 -3.19
CA LYS A 174 -11.55 -12.58 -2.85
C LYS A 174 -12.20 -11.41 -3.57
N ILE A 175 -11.49 -10.29 -3.72
CA ILE A 175 -11.97 -9.16 -4.53
C ILE A 175 -12.10 -9.57 -5.99
N ALA A 176 -11.10 -10.24 -6.56
CA ALA A 176 -11.12 -10.66 -7.95
C ALA A 176 -12.24 -11.67 -8.27
N SER A 177 -12.61 -12.53 -7.31
CA SER A 177 -13.71 -13.49 -7.45
C SER A 177 -15.09 -12.91 -7.12
N GLY A 178 -15.18 -11.65 -6.67
CA GLY A 178 -16.43 -11.03 -6.22
C GLY A 178 -16.95 -11.54 -4.87
N ASP A 179 -16.10 -12.23 -4.09
CA ASP A 179 -16.44 -12.85 -2.80
C ASP A 179 -15.76 -12.13 -1.62
N ALA A 180 -15.71 -10.80 -1.70
CA ALA A 180 -15.11 -9.94 -0.68
C ALA A 180 -16.16 -9.26 0.21
N SER A 181 -17.24 -9.98 0.55
CA SER A 181 -18.34 -9.47 1.37
C SER A 181 -17.93 -9.13 2.81
N PHE A 182 -16.81 -9.69 3.29
CA PHE A 182 -16.20 -9.36 4.58
C PHE A 182 -15.58 -7.96 4.63
N LEU A 183 -15.30 -7.34 3.47
CA LEU A 183 -14.82 -5.96 3.41
C LEU A 183 -16.01 -5.00 3.55
N THR A 184 -16.07 -4.32 4.68
CA THR A 184 -17.17 -3.41 5.02
C THR A 184 -17.15 -2.15 4.15
N GLU A 185 -18.30 -1.44 4.12
CA GLU A 185 -18.41 -0.13 3.50
C GLU A 185 -17.41 0.88 4.11
N LYS A 186 -17.12 0.75 5.41
CA LYS A 186 -16.12 1.59 6.09
C LYS A 186 -14.71 1.36 5.54
N THR A 187 -14.32 0.11 5.28
CA THR A 187 -13.06 -0.20 4.57
C THR A 187 -13.08 0.36 3.16
N ARG A 188 -14.19 0.19 2.43
CA ARG A 188 -14.36 0.75 1.08
C ARG A 188 -14.16 2.26 1.07
N ASP A 189 -14.76 2.98 2.01
CA ASP A 189 -14.67 4.43 2.09
C ASP A 189 -13.26 4.90 2.44
N ARG A 190 -12.59 4.23 3.38
CA ARG A 190 -11.19 4.51 3.73
C ARG A 190 -10.25 4.26 2.55
N VAL A 191 -10.41 3.15 1.84
CA VAL A 191 -9.57 2.91 0.65
C VAL A 191 -9.89 3.94 -0.44
N ARG A 192 -11.14 4.38 -0.59
CA ARG A 192 -11.48 5.47 -1.53
C ARG A 192 -10.70 6.76 -1.23
N THR A 193 -10.40 7.07 0.04
CA THR A 193 -9.61 8.26 0.38
C THR A 193 -8.15 8.14 -0.08
N LEU A 194 -7.56 6.95 -0.07
CA LEU A 194 -6.23 6.72 -0.65
C LEU A 194 -6.18 7.09 -2.14
N TYR A 195 -7.14 6.61 -2.93
CA TYR A 195 -7.19 6.92 -4.36
C TYR A 195 -7.41 8.40 -4.62
N ARG A 196 -8.23 9.06 -3.80
CA ARG A 196 -8.42 10.52 -3.86
C ARG A 196 -7.12 11.26 -3.54
N LEU A 197 -6.40 10.86 -2.49
CA LEU A 197 -5.11 11.43 -2.12
C LEU A 197 -4.13 11.36 -3.31
N ILE A 198 -3.98 10.17 -3.91
CA ILE A 198 -3.07 9.99 -5.05
C ILE A 198 -3.50 10.87 -6.24
N ALA A 199 -4.79 10.86 -6.58
CA ALA A 199 -5.31 11.66 -7.68
C ALA A 199 -5.16 13.18 -7.43
N GLU A 200 -5.31 13.63 -6.18
CA GLU A 200 -5.10 15.02 -5.80
C GLU A 200 -3.64 15.44 -5.94
N ARG A 201 -2.70 14.61 -5.48
CA ARG A 201 -1.26 14.86 -5.60
C ARG A 201 -0.82 14.95 -7.06
N ILE A 202 -1.32 14.04 -7.91
CA ILE A 202 -1.11 14.09 -9.36
C ILE A 202 -1.62 15.41 -9.94
N ARG A 203 -2.86 15.81 -9.63
CA ARG A 203 -3.45 17.06 -10.13
C ARG A 203 -2.69 18.30 -9.65
N GLN A 204 -2.24 18.30 -8.39
CA GLN A 204 -1.43 19.40 -7.84
C GLN A 204 -0.12 19.54 -8.61
N TYR A 205 0.62 18.44 -8.81
CA TYR A 205 1.87 18.45 -9.55
C TYR A 205 1.72 18.91 -11.00
N GLN A 206 0.64 18.48 -11.67
CA GLN A 206 0.33 18.89 -13.04
C GLN A 206 -0.03 20.37 -13.17
N ARG A 207 -0.57 21.00 -12.12
CA ARG A 207 -0.87 22.44 -12.11
C ARG A 207 0.37 23.30 -11.89
N THR A 208 1.32 22.81 -11.11
CA THR A 208 2.55 23.56 -10.76
C THR A 208 3.67 23.40 -11.78
N THR A 209 3.59 22.38 -12.63
CA THR A 209 4.60 22.09 -13.65
C THR A 209 4.03 22.46 -15.02
N PRO A 210 4.44 23.59 -15.63
CA PRO A 210 3.96 23.96 -16.96
C PRO A 210 4.32 22.88 -17.97
N THR A 211 3.38 22.54 -18.85
CA THR A 211 3.57 21.59 -19.96
C THR A 211 4.70 21.99 -20.94
N GLU A 212 5.26 23.20 -20.80
CA GLU A 212 6.26 23.80 -21.71
C GLU A 212 7.70 23.32 -21.51
N GLN A 213 8.02 22.50 -20.50
CA GLN A 213 9.38 21.93 -20.36
C GLN A 213 9.66 20.71 -21.27
N PHE A 214 8.67 20.24 -22.03
CA PHE A 214 8.83 19.07 -22.92
C PHE A 214 8.76 19.40 -24.41
N SER A 215 8.85 20.68 -24.76
CA SER A 215 8.83 21.16 -26.14
C SER A 215 10.06 22.02 -26.43
N ASN A 216 11.25 21.46 -26.22
CA ASN A 216 12.46 21.95 -26.88
C ASN A 216 13.40 20.77 -27.18
N GLU A 217 13.67 20.64 -28.48
CA GLU A 217 14.55 19.70 -29.22
C GLU A 217 13.90 18.44 -29.80
#